data_AF-E5RIU0-F1
#
_entry.id   AF-E5RIU0-F1
#
_cell.length_a   1.000
_cell.length_b   1.000
_cell.length_c   1.000
_cell.angle_alpha   90.00
_cell.angle_beta   90.00
_cell.angle_gamma   90.00
#
_symmetry.space_group_name_H-M   'P 1'
#
loop_
_entity.id
_entity.type
_entity.pdbx_description
1 polymer ?
#
loop_
_entity_poly.entity_id
_entity_poly.type
_entity_poly.pdbx_seq_one_letter_code
_entity_poly.pdbx_strand_id
1 'polypeptide(L)'
;MYSQDSIDLLANSGLQFQKHEEEGIDTLHFAELLMTSGVVLCDNVKWLSFHSGYDFGYMVKLLTDSRLPEEEHEFFHILNLFFPS
;
A
#
# COMPACT_ATOMS: atom_id res chain seq x y z
N MET A 1 7.46 -14.17 4.61
CA MET A 1 8.47 -14.81 3.74
C MET A 1 8.78 -13.82 2.63
N TYR A 2 10.06 -13.48 2.42
CA TYR A 2 10.49 -12.66 1.28
C TYR A 2 11.14 -13.57 0.24
N SER A 3 11.15 -13.12 -1.02
CA SER A 3 11.91 -13.77 -2.10
C SER A 3 13.34 -13.21 -2.11
N GLN A 4 14.35 -14.08 -2.11
CA GLN A 4 15.74 -13.64 -2.15
C GLN A 4 16.05 -12.87 -3.43
N ASP A 5 15.54 -13.33 -4.58
CA ASP A 5 15.70 -12.64 -5.87
C ASP A 5 15.15 -11.20 -5.82
N SER A 6 14.05 -10.98 -5.09
CA SER A 6 13.47 -9.66 -4.90
C SER A 6 14.32 -8.78 -3.98
N ILE A 7 14.91 -9.34 -2.93
CA ILE A 7 15.84 -8.61 -2.04
C ILE A 7 17.07 -8.16 -2.82
N ASP A 8 17.66 -9.05 -3.61
CA ASP A 8 18.85 -8.75 -4.40
C ASP A 8 18.53 -7.70 -5.48
N LEU A 9 17.37 -7.82 -6.15
CA LEU A 9 16.89 -6.82 -7.10
C LEU A 9 16.74 -5.43 -6.45
N LEU A 10 16.13 -5.36 -5.27
CA LEU A 10 15.92 -4.10 -4.55
C LEU A 10 17.26 -3.49 -4.10
N ALA A 11 18.18 -4.30 -3.57
CA ALA A 11 19.53 -3.85 -3.22
C ALA A 11 20.26 -3.27 -4.43
N ASN A 12 20.24 -4.00 -5.56
CA ASN A 12 20.87 -3.57 -6.81
C ASN A 12 20.20 -2.32 -7.41
N SER A 13 18.92 -2.09 -7.10
CA SER A 13 18.18 -0.87 -7.48
C SER A 13 18.46 0.31 -6.54
N GLY A 14 19.30 0.12 -5.51
CA GLY A 14 19.74 1.18 -4.59
C GLY A 14 18.98 1.25 -3.27
N LEU A 15 18.14 0.26 -2.94
CA LEU A 15 17.44 0.25 -1.65
C LEU A 15 18.41 0.05 -0.48
N GLN A 16 18.34 0.93 0.51
CA GLN A 16 19.21 0.92 1.69
C GLN A 16 18.56 0.17 2.85
N PHE A 17 18.65 -1.16 2.87
CA PHE A 17 17.99 -1.99 3.89
C PHE A 17 18.31 -1.61 5.35
N GLN A 18 19.58 -1.31 5.65
CA GLN A 18 19.97 -0.86 6.99
C GLN A 18 19.27 0.43 7.40
N LYS A 19 19.14 1.39 6.48
CA LYS A 19 18.43 2.64 6.75
C LYS A 19 16.93 2.42 6.94
N HIS A 20 16.33 1.49 6.20
CA HIS A 20 14.93 1.11 6.42
C HIS A 20 14.71 0.45 7.79
N GLU A 21 15.69 -0.30 8.30
CA GLU A 21 15.64 -0.90 9.63
C GLU A 21 15.79 0.15 10.75
N GLU A 22 16.69 1.11 10.59
CA GLU A 22 17.01 2.12 11.61
C GLU A 22 16.06 3.34 11.58
N GLU A 23 15.61 3.75 10.40
CA GLU A 23 14.85 5.00 10.16
C GLU A 23 13.53 4.76 9.38
N GLY A 24 13.05 3.51 9.33
CA GLY A 24 11.82 3.14 8.63
C GLY A 24 10.59 3.89 9.14
N ILE A 25 9.67 4.19 8.22
CA ILE A 25 8.38 4.80 8.58
C ILE A 25 7.50 3.76 9.26
N ASP A 26 6.92 4.12 10.41
CA ASP A 26 5.85 3.33 11.02
C ASP A 26 4.61 3.32 10.12
N THR A 27 4.19 2.13 9.71
CA THR A 27 3.13 1.97 8.71
C THR A 27 1.77 2.44 9.22
N LEU A 28 1.48 2.24 10.51
CA LEU A 28 0.19 2.64 11.08
C LEU A 28 0.09 4.16 11.19
N HIS A 29 1.18 4.80 11.62
CA HIS A 29 1.26 6.26 11.65
C HIS A 29 1.14 6.86 10.25
N PHE A 30 1.77 6.26 9.25
CA PHE A 30 1.58 6.68 7.86
C PHE A 30 0.13 6.51 7.39
N ALA A 31 -0.52 5.39 7.74
CA ALA A 31 -1.93 5.15 7.38
C ALA A 31 -2.86 6.20 8.01
N GLU A 32 -2.64 6.57 9.27
CA GLU A 32 -3.40 7.62 9.97
C GLU A 32 -3.30 8.97 9.25
N LEU A 33 -2.07 9.37 8.88
CA LEU A 33 -1.84 10.61 8.14
C LEU A 33 -2.48 10.56 6.75
N LEU A 34 -2.36 9.44 6.04
CA LEU A 34 -2.94 9.27 4.72
C LEU A 34 -4.48 9.33 4.77
N MET A 35 -5.10 8.69 5.76
CA MET A 35 -6.56 8.64 5.95
C MET A 35 -7.19 10.04 6.02
N THR A 36 -6.51 10.99 6.64
CA THR A 36 -7.01 12.36 6.86
C THR A 36 -6.45 13.40 5.89
N SER A 37 -5.58 12.98 4.96
CA SER A 37 -4.90 13.87 4.01
C SER A 37 -5.78 14.42 2.87
N GLY A 38 -6.93 13.80 2.63
CA GLY A 38 -7.76 14.06 1.45
C GLY A 38 -7.27 13.37 0.17
N VAL A 39 -6.27 12.49 0.25
CA VAL A 39 -5.72 11.73 -0.89
C VAL A 39 -6.49 10.42 -1.13
N VAL A 40 -7.15 9.89 -0.11
CA VAL A 40 -8.06 8.73 -0.16
C VAL A 40 -9.47 9.17 0.26
N LEU A 41 -10.49 8.37 -0.05
CA LEU A 41 -11.91 8.64 0.27
C LEU A 41 -12.44 9.96 -0.35
N CYS A 42 -11.79 10.46 -1.41
CA CYS A 42 -12.08 11.75 -2.02
C CYS A 42 -12.30 11.61 -3.54
N ASP A 43 -13.51 11.87 -4.01
CA ASP A 43 -13.94 11.67 -5.41
C ASP A 43 -13.22 12.55 -6.44
N ASN A 44 -12.60 13.64 -5.99
CA ASN A 44 -11.84 14.56 -6.83
C ASN A 44 -10.38 14.13 -7.05
N VAL A 45 -9.93 13.02 -6.45
CA VAL A 45 -8.58 12.49 -6.60
C VAL A 45 -8.57 11.31 -7.56
N LYS A 46 -7.75 11.40 -8.61
CA LYS A 46 -7.56 10.35 -9.63
C LYS A 46 -6.28 9.58 -9.35
N TRP A 47 -6.39 8.27 -9.19
CA TRP A 47 -5.22 7.40 -9.01
C TRP A 47 -4.80 6.78 -10.34
N LEU A 48 -3.56 7.05 -10.76
CA LEU A 48 -2.96 6.46 -11.96
C LEU A 48 -2.01 5.35 -11.55
N SER A 49 -2.13 4.18 -12.16
CA SER A 49 -1.36 3.00 -11.78
C SER A 49 -0.97 2.12 -12.98
N PHE A 50 -0.10 1.13 -12.73
CA PHE A 50 0.36 0.18 -13.75
C PHE A 50 0.57 -1.20 -13.11
N HIS A 51 -0.15 -2.23 -13.58
CA HIS A 51 -0.12 -3.60 -13.01
C HIS A 51 -0.26 -3.65 -11.48
N SER A 52 -1.16 -2.83 -10.93
CA SER A 52 -1.16 -2.44 -9.52
C SER A 52 -2.02 -3.29 -8.58
N GLY A 53 -2.26 -4.56 -8.91
CA GLY A 53 -3.07 -5.44 -8.06
C GLY A 53 -2.46 -5.60 -6.66
N TYR A 54 -1.15 -5.89 -6.61
CA TYR A 54 -0.42 -5.99 -5.35
C TYR A 54 -0.27 -4.63 -4.66
N ASP A 55 -0.04 -3.55 -5.42
CA ASP A 55 0.13 -2.20 -4.86
C ASP A 55 -1.11 -1.78 -4.08
N PHE A 56 -2.29 -1.90 -4.71
CA PHE A 56 -3.56 -1.61 -4.05
C PHE A 56 -3.89 -2.62 -2.96
N GLY A 57 -3.49 -3.88 -3.10
CA GLY A 57 -3.55 -4.87 -2.03
C GLY A 57 -2.80 -4.40 -0.78
N TYR A 58 -1.57 -3.92 -0.91
CA TYR A 58 -0.83 -3.35 0.21
C TYR A 58 -1.49 -2.10 0.78
N MET A 59 -2.01 -1.21 -0.05
CA MET A 59 -2.70 0.00 0.40
C MET A 59 -3.98 -0.30 1.17
N VAL A 60 -4.83 -1.22 0.68
CA VAL A 60 -6.05 -1.63 1.38
C VAL A 60 -5.71 -2.30 2.70
N LYS A 61 -4.73 -3.21 2.72
CA LYS A 61 -4.24 -3.85 3.96
C LYS A 61 -3.78 -2.80 4.97
N LEU A 62 -3.01 -1.82 4.51
CA LEU A 62 -2.48 -0.73 5.32
C LEU A 62 -3.58 0.16 5.90
N LEU A 63 -4.52 0.61 5.07
CA LEU A 63 -5.59 1.54 5.45
C LEU A 63 -6.68 0.88 6.32
N THR A 64 -6.83 -0.44 6.24
CA THR A 64 -7.78 -1.21 7.05
C THR A 64 -7.16 -1.81 8.31
N ASP A 65 -5.83 -1.81 8.42
CA ASP A 65 -5.06 -2.55 9.42
C ASP A 65 -5.58 -3.99 9.65
N SER A 66 -5.96 -4.64 8.56
CA SER A 66 -6.67 -5.92 8.58
C SER A 66 -6.15 -6.88 7.51
N ARG A 67 -6.48 -8.17 7.65
CA ARG A 67 -6.28 -9.12 6.54
C ARG A 67 -7.14 -8.69 5.36
N LEU A 68 -6.61 -8.88 4.15
CA LEU A 68 -7.37 -8.64 2.94
C LEU A 68 -8.60 -9.57 2.88
N PRO A 69 -9.71 -9.12 2.27
CA PRO A 69 -10.86 -9.97 2.04
C PRO A 69 -10.49 -11.25 1.29
N GLU A 70 -11.17 -12.35 1.63
CA GLU A 70 -10.98 -13.64 0.95
C GLU A 70 -11.60 -13.62 -0.45
N GLU A 71 -12.69 -12.86 -0.60
CA GLU A 71 -13.46 -12.76 -1.83
C GLU A 71 -13.09 -11.50 -2.62
N GLU A 72 -12.88 -11.66 -3.93
CA GLU A 72 -12.45 -10.57 -4.82
C GLU A 72 -13.44 -9.39 -4.85
N HIS A 73 -14.73 -9.67 -4.84
CA HIS A 73 -15.76 -8.63 -4.89
C HIS A 73 -15.78 -7.76 -3.62
N GLU A 74 -15.47 -8.34 -2.46
CA GLU A 74 -15.34 -7.60 -1.20
C GLU A 74 -14.08 -6.72 -1.22
N PHE A 75 -12.98 -7.24 -1.76
CA PHE A 75 -11.76 -6.45 -1.99
C PHE A 75 -12.06 -5.23 -2.87
N PHE A 76 -12.73 -5.41 -4.01
CA PHE A 76 -13.08 -4.29 -4.89
C PHE A 76 -14.08 -3.33 -4.25
N HIS A 77 -14.98 -3.80 -3.40
CA HIS A 77 -15.86 -2.92 -2.65
C HIS A 77 -15.06 -1.97 -1.75
N ILE A 78 -14.13 -2.50 -0.96
CA ILE A 78 -13.27 -1.69 -0.08
C ILE A 78 -12.33 -0.79 -0.90
N LEU A 79 -11.75 -1.33 -1.97
CA LEU A 79 -10.87 -0.58 -2.85
C LEU A 79 -11.57 0.67 -3.41
N ASN A 80 -12.78 0.51 -3.92
CA ASN A 80 -13.54 1.61 -4.51
C ASN A 80 -14.03 2.63 -3.47
N LEU A 81 -14.06 2.28 -2.17
CA LEU A 81 -14.29 3.27 -1.12
C LEU A 81 -13.06 4.17 -0.99
N PHE A 82 -11.87 3.58 -0.80
CA PHE A 82 -10.64 4.34 -0.60
C PHE A 82 -10.16 5.08 -1.87
N PHE A 83 -10.37 4.49 -3.05
CA PHE A 83 -9.89 4.96 -4.34
C PHE A 83 -11.06 5.04 -5.35
N PRO A 84 -11.98 5.99 -5.21
CA PRO A 84 -13.26 5.99 -5.92
C PRO A 84 -13.18 6.28 -7.43
N SER A 85 -12.01 6.66 -7.97
CA SER A 85 -11.96 7.47 -9.19
C SER A 85 -10.73 7.28 -10.07
#